data_AF-A0A2W4KT32-F1
#
_entry.id   AF-A0A2W4KT32-F1
#
_cell.length_a   1.000
_cell.length_b   1.000
_cell.length_c   1.000
_cell.angle_alpha   90.00
_cell.angle_beta   90.00
_cell.angle_gamma   90.00
#
_symmetry.space_group_name_H-M   'P 1'
#
loop_
_entity.id
_entity.type
_entity.pdbx_description
1 polymer ?
#
loop_
_entity_poly.entity_id
_entity_poly.type
_entity_poly.pdbx_seq_one_letter_code
_entity_poly.pdbx_strand_id
1 'polypeptide(L)'
;MPTKNNDAHLDEMQEEDFLNYLLVEAGFNPEEDDFDQLKAELEPLLMDTIMTKVFEALSDSQREEVMKLFDAGKEAEALAKIEKMIPDYDNFLADVFQQFGDDYLANMELPE
;
A
#
# COMPACT_ATOMS: atom_id res chain seq x y z
N MET A 1 4.37 17.69 28.17
CA MET A 1 4.69 16.59 27.24
C MET A 1 3.55 16.52 26.26
N PRO A 2 3.77 16.76 24.96
CA PRO A 2 2.85 16.29 23.94
C PRO A 2 3.39 14.97 23.38
N THR A 3 2.53 13.96 23.45
CA THR A 3 2.61 12.67 22.78
C THR A 3 2.90 12.86 21.28
N LYS A 4 3.82 12.04 20.76
CA LYS A 4 4.11 11.94 19.33
C LYS A 4 2.83 11.52 18.59
N ASN A 5 2.26 12.43 17.82
CA ASN A 5 1.31 12.11 16.76
C ASN A 5 2.16 11.63 15.57
N ASN A 6 2.46 10.34 15.51
CA ASN A 6 3.08 9.73 14.32
C ASN A 6 2.04 9.15 13.36
N ASP A 7 0.77 9.07 13.76
CA ASP A 7 -0.29 8.45 12.94
C ASP A 7 -0.85 9.39 11.85
N ALA A 8 -0.54 10.69 11.92
CA ALA A 8 -1.09 11.69 11.00
C ALA A 8 -0.32 11.81 9.66
N HIS A 9 0.73 11.04 9.45
CA HIS A 9 1.54 11.11 8.23
C HIS A 9 1.08 10.16 7.12
N LEU A 10 0.26 9.14 7.44
CA LEU A 10 -0.20 8.13 6.47
C LEU A 10 -1.49 8.54 5.74
N ASP A 11 -2.33 9.38 6.35
CA ASP A 11 -3.61 9.84 5.79
C ASP A 11 -3.46 10.66 4.48
N GLU A 12 -2.27 11.20 4.18
CA GLU A 12 -2.00 12.01 2.99
C GLU A 12 -0.81 11.50 2.15
N MET A 13 -0.17 10.38 2.53
CA MET A 13 0.97 9.86 1.77
C MET A 13 0.48 9.20 0.48
N GLN A 14 0.84 9.79 -0.66
CA GLN A 14 0.71 9.10 -1.93
C GLN A 14 1.66 7.91 -1.98
N GLU A 15 1.33 6.91 -2.80
CA GLU A 15 2.11 5.67 -2.97
C GLU A 15 3.63 5.92 -3.14
N GLU A 16 3.99 6.94 -3.94
CA GLU A 16 5.39 7.32 -4.14
C GLU A 16 6.07 7.87 -2.87
N ASP A 17 5.35 8.61 -2.02
CA ASP A 17 5.88 9.14 -0.77
C ASP A 17 6.12 8.03 0.26
N PHE A 18 5.23 7.03 0.29
CA PHE A 18 5.35 5.86 1.15
C PHE A 18 6.58 5.01 0.81
N LEU A 19 6.80 4.67 -0.47
CA LEU A 19 7.95 3.85 -0.86
C LEU A 19 9.29 4.55 -0.60
N ASN A 20 9.36 5.87 -0.82
CA ASN A 20 10.54 6.65 -0.46
C ASN A 20 10.81 6.61 1.05
N TYR A 21 9.77 6.81 1.87
CA TYR A 21 9.88 6.73 3.33
C TYR A 21 10.36 5.33 3.77
N LEU A 22 9.76 4.27 3.23
CA LEU A 22 10.10 2.89 3.55
C LEU A 22 11.57 2.56 3.25
N LEU A 23 12.08 2.99 2.09
CA LEU A 23 13.48 2.77 1.71
C LEU A 23 14.45 3.50 2.64
N VAL A 24 14.13 4.74 3.04
CA VAL A 24 14.94 5.47 4.02
C VAL A 24 14.92 4.79 5.38
N GLU A 25 13.75 4.33 5.85
CA GLU A 25 13.61 3.62 7.13
C GLU A 25 14.35 2.27 7.11
N ALA A 26 14.38 1.61 5.95
CA ALA A 26 15.16 0.41 5.67
C ALA A 26 16.69 0.64 5.66
N GLY A 27 17.14 1.90 5.67
CA GLY A 27 18.54 2.28 5.73
C GLY A 27 19.20 2.51 4.36
N PHE A 28 18.43 2.54 3.27
CA PHE A 28 18.93 2.95 1.96
C PHE A 28 19.18 4.47 1.92
N ASN A 29 20.22 4.86 1.21
CA ASN A 29 20.61 6.25 1.02
C ASN A 29 20.20 6.75 -0.37
N PRO A 30 19.33 7.76 -0.49
CA PRO A 30 18.85 8.26 -1.78
C PRO A 30 19.94 8.89 -2.67
N GLU A 31 21.11 9.21 -2.13
CA GLU A 31 22.25 9.72 -2.90
C GLU A 31 23.19 8.62 -3.40
N GLU A 32 23.19 7.44 -2.76
CA GLU A 32 24.15 6.35 -3.03
C GLU A 32 23.48 5.12 -3.65
N ASP A 33 22.23 4.85 -3.28
CA ASP A 33 21.43 3.72 -3.74
C ASP A 33 20.48 4.12 -4.87
N ASP A 34 20.17 3.15 -5.75
CA ASP A 34 19.24 3.36 -6.86
C ASP A 34 17.79 3.26 -6.37
N PHE A 35 17.28 4.35 -5.78
CA PHE A 35 15.90 4.44 -5.29
C PHE A 35 14.88 4.19 -6.40
N ASP A 36 15.16 4.60 -7.64
CA ASP A 36 14.23 4.38 -8.75
C ASP A 36 14.10 2.90 -9.08
N GLN A 37 15.21 2.16 -9.10
CA GLN A 37 15.17 0.70 -9.24
C GLN A 37 14.48 0.04 -8.05
N LEU A 38 14.84 0.41 -6.81
CA LEU A 38 14.27 -0.19 -5.61
C LEU A 38 12.75 0.04 -5.53
N LYS A 39 12.26 1.24 -5.85
CA LYS A 39 10.83 1.52 -5.94
C LYS A 39 10.16 0.69 -7.02
N ALA A 40 10.75 0.57 -8.21
CA ALA A 40 10.19 -0.24 -9.29
C ALA A 40 10.08 -1.74 -8.92
N GLU A 41 10.92 -2.22 -8.00
CA GLU A 41 10.83 -3.59 -7.45
C GLU A 41 9.74 -3.70 -6.37
N LEU A 42 9.54 -2.66 -5.54
CA LEU A 42 8.57 -2.65 -4.45
C LEU A 42 7.14 -2.33 -4.87
N GLU A 43 6.95 -1.44 -5.85
CA GLU A 43 5.65 -1.02 -6.38
C GLU A 43 4.73 -2.21 -6.73
N PRO A 44 5.16 -3.23 -7.52
CA PRO A 44 4.30 -4.36 -7.82
C PRO A 44 3.96 -5.21 -6.58
N LEU A 45 4.85 -5.29 -5.59
CA LEU A 45 4.60 -6.04 -4.34
C LEU A 45 3.60 -5.32 -3.45
N LEU A 46 3.73 -3.99 -3.36
CA LEU A 46 2.79 -3.13 -2.66
C LEU A 46 1.40 -3.23 -3.30
N MET A 47 1.31 -3.10 -4.63
CA MET A 47 0.06 -3.20 -5.36
C MET A 47 -0.61 -4.58 -5.21
N ASP A 48 0.16 -5.68 -5.26
CA ASP A 48 -0.37 -7.02 -5.01
C ASP A 48 -0.91 -7.17 -3.57
N THR A 49 -0.21 -6.58 -2.60
CA THR A 49 -0.64 -6.55 -1.19
C THR A 49 -1.94 -5.77 -1.02
N ILE A 50 -2.04 -4.56 -1.59
CA ILE A 50 -3.27 -3.75 -1.58
C ILE A 50 -4.41 -4.53 -2.20
N MET A 51 -4.21 -5.08 -3.39
CA MET A 51 -5.26 -5.81 -4.10
C MET A 51 -5.70 -7.04 -3.31
N THR A 52 -4.76 -7.81 -2.75
CA THR A 52 -5.08 -8.96 -1.90
C THR A 52 -5.92 -8.54 -0.69
N LYS A 53 -5.50 -7.49 0.03
CA LYS A 53 -6.21 -7.00 1.22
C LYS A 53 -7.60 -6.45 0.88
N VAL A 54 -7.71 -5.71 -0.22
CA VAL A 54 -8.98 -5.22 -0.76
C VAL A 54 -9.91 -6.39 -1.02
N PHE A 55 -9.45 -7.40 -1.77
CA PHE A 55 -10.27 -8.58 -2.05
C PHE A 55 -10.64 -9.32 -0.77
N GLU A 56 -9.73 -9.49 0.19
CA GLU A 56 -10.02 -10.08 1.51
C GLU A 56 -11.14 -9.35 2.26
N ALA A 57 -11.17 -8.02 2.19
CA ALA A 57 -12.18 -7.18 2.85
C ALA A 57 -13.57 -7.25 2.18
N LEU A 58 -13.65 -7.63 0.91
CA LEU A 58 -14.90 -7.78 0.17
C LEU A 58 -15.57 -9.14 0.43
N SER A 59 -16.89 -9.15 0.49
CA SER A 59 -17.69 -10.38 0.43
C SER A 59 -17.63 -11.04 -0.95
N ASP A 60 -17.93 -12.35 -1.03
CA ASP A 60 -17.89 -13.08 -2.31
C ASP A 60 -18.76 -12.44 -3.40
N SER A 61 -19.94 -11.92 -3.07
CA SER A 61 -20.79 -11.20 -4.02
C SER A 61 -20.16 -9.88 -4.49
N GLN A 62 -19.52 -9.15 -3.59
CA GLN A 62 -18.83 -7.90 -3.95
C GLN A 62 -17.61 -8.18 -4.83
N ARG A 63 -16.85 -9.25 -4.54
CA ARG A 63 -15.73 -9.72 -5.37
C ARG A 63 -16.20 -10.05 -6.78
N GLU A 64 -17.31 -10.80 -6.91
CA GLU A 64 -17.85 -11.15 -8.24
C GLU A 64 -18.26 -9.91 -9.04
N GLU A 65 -18.87 -8.92 -8.39
CA GLU A 65 -19.22 -7.65 -9.04
C GLU A 65 -18.00 -6.86 -9.52
N VAL A 66 -16.95 -6.82 -8.71
CA VAL A 66 -15.68 -6.13 -9.01
C VAL A 66 -14.94 -6.87 -10.13
N MET A 67 -14.85 -8.21 -10.09
CA MET A 67 -14.21 -9.02 -11.13
C MET A 67 -14.88 -8.82 -12.49
N LYS A 68 -16.23 -8.74 -12.55
CA LYS A 68 -16.95 -8.45 -13.79
C LYS A 68 -16.56 -7.11 -14.42
N LEU A 69 -16.21 -6.11 -13.60
CA LEU A 69 -15.74 -4.82 -14.09
C LEU A 69 -14.30 -4.91 -14.62
N PHE A 70 -13.42 -5.64 -13.93
CA PHE A 70 -12.07 -5.92 -14.43
C PHE A 70 -12.09 -6.70 -15.74
N ASP A 71 -12.89 -7.77 -15.85
CA ASP A 71 -13.05 -8.57 -17.07
C ASP A 71 -13.60 -7.74 -18.26
N ALA A 72 -14.37 -6.69 -17.96
CA ALA A 72 -14.90 -5.76 -18.95
C ALA A 72 -13.92 -4.62 -19.32
N GLY A 73 -12.70 -4.60 -18.75
CA GLY A 73 -11.71 -3.54 -18.96
C GLY A 73 -12.11 -2.21 -18.30
N LYS A 74 -12.96 -2.24 -17.28
CA LYS A 74 -13.50 -1.08 -16.57
C LYS A 74 -12.83 -0.88 -15.21
N GLU A 75 -11.50 -0.85 -15.20
CA GLU A 75 -10.68 -0.75 -13.99
C GLU A 75 -11.03 0.46 -13.12
N ALA A 76 -11.14 1.65 -13.71
CA ALA A 76 -11.51 2.86 -12.96
C ALA A 76 -12.90 2.75 -12.29
N GLU A 77 -13.85 2.06 -12.93
CA GLU A 77 -15.18 1.82 -12.35
C GLU A 77 -15.10 0.78 -11.23
N ALA A 78 -14.25 -0.24 -11.38
CA ALA A 78 -14.00 -1.24 -10.34
C ALA A 78 -13.41 -0.60 -9.08
N LEU A 79 -12.37 0.23 -9.22
CA LEU A 79 -11.72 0.93 -8.11
C LEU A 79 -12.67 1.89 -7.38
N ALA A 80 -13.40 2.72 -8.14
CA ALA A 80 -14.40 3.62 -7.54
C ALA A 80 -15.55 2.88 -6.85
N LYS A 81 -15.77 1.60 -7.19
CA LYS A 81 -16.77 0.75 -6.54
C LYS A 81 -16.20 0.10 -5.27
N ILE A 82 -14.95 -0.35 -5.31
CA ILE A 82 -14.20 -0.84 -4.13
C ILE A 82 -14.18 0.21 -3.03
N GLU A 83 -13.81 1.46 -3.35
CA GLU A 83 -13.74 2.58 -2.40
C GLU A 83 -15.06 2.79 -1.64
N LYS A 84 -16.20 2.51 -2.28
CA LYS A 84 -17.54 2.63 -1.67
C LYS A 84 -17.98 1.38 -0.92
N MET A 85 -17.37 0.23 -1.21
CA MET A 85 -17.73 -1.05 -0.60
C MET A 85 -17.00 -1.29 0.72
N ILE A 86 -15.81 -0.72 0.87
CA ILE A 86 -14.98 -0.80 2.07
C ILE A 86 -15.29 0.43 2.94
N PRO A 87 -15.86 0.27 4.14
CA PRO A 87 -16.04 1.37 5.08
C PRO A 87 -14.68 1.94 5.47
N ASP A 88 -14.56 3.27 5.49
CA ASP A 88 -13.34 3.97 5.90
C ASP A 88 -12.11 3.54 5.08
N TYR A 89 -12.26 3.59 3.76
CA TYR A 89 -11.28 3.10 2.81
C TYR A 89 -9.89 3.74 2.96
N ASP A 90 -9.82 5.02 3.33
CA ASP A 90 -8.56 5.73 3.54
C ASP A 90 -7.79 5.14 4.73
N ASN A 91 -8.45 4.96 5.88
CA ASN A 91 -7.83 4.30 7.04
C ASN A 91 -7.49 2.84 6.74
N PHE A 92 -8.33 2.14 5.98
CA PHE A 92 -8.02 0.78 5.53
C PHE A 92 -6.73 0.74 4.69
N LEU A 93 -6.53 1.68 3.75
CA LEU A 93 -5.31 1.74 2.96
C LEU A 93 -4.09 2.11 3.82
N ALA A 94 -4.24 3.04 4.75
CA ALA A 94 -3.18 3.39 5.70
C ALA A 94 -2.72 2.18 6.53
N ASP A 95 -3.66 1.37 7.01
CA ASP A 95 -3.35 0.12 7.73
C ASP A 95 -2.60 -0.89 6.83
N VAL A 96 -2.96 -0.98 5.55
CA VAL A 96 -2.29 -1.86 4.58
C VAL A 96 -0.86 -1.40 4.32
N PHE A 97 -0.65 -0.09 4.15
CA PHE A 97 0.69 0.50 3.99
C PHE A 97 1.55 0.27 5.22
N GLN A 98 1.01 0.51 6.42
CA GLN A 98 1.72 0.28 7.67
C GLN A 98 2.12 -1.20 7.79
N GLN A 99 1.20 -2.12 7.55
CA GLN A 99 1.49 -3.55 7.63
C GLN A 99 2.54 -4.00 6.61
N PHE A 100 2.45 -3.51 5.37
CA PHE A 100 3.46 -3.80 4.35
C PHE A 100 4.85 -3.28 4.77
N GLY A 101 4.91 -2.05 5.29
CA GLY A 101 6.16 -1.47 5.78
C GLY A 101 6.76 -2.26 6.94
N ASP A 102 5.95 -2.61 7.94
CA ASP A 102 6.38 -3.41 9.10
C ASP A 102 6.90 -4.78 8.66
N ASP A 103 6.19 -5.46 7.74
CA ASP A 103 6.61 -6.76 7.21
C ASP A 103 7.88 -6.65 6.38
N TYR A 104 8.03 -5.60 5.56
CA TYR A 104 9.24 -5.36 4.78
C TYR A 104 10.45 -5.17 5.69
N LEU A 105 10.35 -4.28 6.68
CA LEU A 105 11.43 -3.97 7.62
C LEU A 105 11.79 -5.17 8.50
N ALA A 106 10.80 -5.96 8.94
CA ALA A 106 11.04 -7.15 9.76
C ALA A 106 11.75 -8.28 9.01
N ASN A 107 11.53 -8.38 7.69
CA ASN A 107 12.12 -9.41 6.84
C ASN A 107 13.37 -8.93 6.08
N MET A 108 13.77 -7.66 6.27
CA MET A 108 14.99 -7.14 5.68
C MET A 108 16.20 -7.78 6.38
N GLU A 109 16.93 -8.63 5.67
CA GLU A 109 18.26 -9.05 6.11
C GLU A 109 19.19 -7.83 6.02
N LEU A 110 19.37 -7.13 7.13
CA LEU A 110 20.36 -6.06 7.22
C LEU A 110 21.76 -6.67 6.97
N PRO A 111 22.53 -6.16 5.99
CA PRO A 111 23.90 -6.62 5.79
C PRO A 111 24.73 -6.33 7.06
N GLU A 112 25.41 -7.36 7.58
CA GLU A 112 26.34 -7.26 8.71
C GLU A 112 27.53 -6.33 8.45
#